data_AF-A0A6C1P8I4-F1
#
_entry.id   AF-A0A6C1P8I4-F1
#
_cell.length_a   1.000
_cell.length_b   1.000
_cell.length_c   1.000
_cell.angle_alpha   90.00
_cell.angle_beta   90.00
_cell.angle_gamma   90.00
#
_symmetry.space_group_name_H-M   'P 1'
#
loop_
_entity.id
_entity.type
_entity.pdbx_description
1 polymer ?
#
loop_
_entity_poly.entity_id
_entity_poly.type
_entity_poly.pdbx_seq_one_letter_code
_entity_poly.pdbx_strand_id
1 'polypeptide(L)'
;PVHIGETGWATTSNEHYGEGGANAIDEYKAGIYHRLIRDWSDENNVTVFYFEAFDEPWKDAQNPLGSENHFGLINLQAQAKYTIWDLVDAGIFDGLTRDGMPITKTYNGDLDSLLQDVLVPPTDAEIRARLEERLRQQEVE
;
A
#
# COMPACT_ATOMS: atom_id res chain seq x y z
N PRO A 1 10.66 -27.61 -0.57
CA PRO A 1 10.54 -26.36 0.21
C PRO A 1 9.46 -25.49 -0.43
N VAL A 2 8.74 -24.70 0.36
CA VAL A 2 7.73 -23.75 -0.12
C VAL A 2 8.23 -22.34 0.17
N HIS A 3 8.09 -21.44 -0.79
CA HIS A 3 8.42 -20.02 -0.67
C HIS A 3 7.23 -19.20 -1.19
N ILE A 4 7.05 -17.99 -0.70
CA ILE A 4 6.06 -17.05 -1.24
C ILE A 4 6.73 -16.32 -2.40
N GLY A 5 6.32 -16.67 -3.62
CA GLY A 5 6.84 -16.06 -4.84
C GLY A 5 6.41 -14.61 -5.05
N GLU A 6 5.27 -14.21 -4.48
CA GLU A 6 4.81 -12.82 -4.53
C GLU A 6 3.75 -12.58 -3.46
N THR A 7 3.82 -11.44 -2.78
CA THR A 7 2.71 -10.87 -2.03
C THR A 7 2.98 -9.42 -1.68
N GLY A 8 1.94 -8.58 -1.62
CA GLY A 8 2.09 -7.14 -1.47
C GLY A 8 0.80 -6.45 -1.03
N TRP A 9 0.92 -5.20 -0.62
CA TRP A 9 -0.22 -4.38 -0.22
C TRP A 9 -0.05 -2.96 -0.76
N ALA A 10 -0.89 -2.59 -1.72
CA ALA A 10 -0.86 -1.28 -2.35
C ALA A 10 -1.24 -0.15 -1.37
N THR A 11 -0.87 1.08 -1.73
CA THR A 11 -1.00 2.26 -0.86
C THR A 11 -1.95 3.34 -1.38
N THR A 12 -2.36 3.25 -2.65
CA THR A 12 -3.37 4.11 -3.27
C THR A 12 -4.30 3.28 -4.15
N SER A 13 -5.60 3.59 -4.17
CA SER A 13 -6.55 3.05 -5.14
C SER A 13 -7.78 3.94 -5.24
N ASN A 14 -8.23 4.24 -6.46
CA ASN A 14 -9.54 4.83 -6.75
C ASN A 14 -10.59 3.79 -7.16
N GLU A 15 -10.33 2.51 -6.90
CA GLU A 15 -11.17 1.38 -7.34
C GLU A 15 -11.70 0.59 -6.13
N HIS A 16 -11.84 -0.73 -6.26
CA HIS A 16 -12.50 -1.60 -5.29
C HIS A 16 -11.81 -1.68 -3.92
N TYR A 17 -10.54 -1.32 -3.84
CA TYR A 17 -9.76 -1.48 -2.63
C TYR A 17 -9.68 -0.19 -1.79
N GLY A 18 -9.96 0.96 -2.42
CA GLY A 18 -9.94 2.29 -1.81
C GLY A 18 -11.29 2.69 -1.19
N GLU A 19 -11.54 4.01 -1.17
CA GLU A 19 -12.77 4.62 -0.64
C GLU A 19 -14.02 4.11 -1.37
N GLY A 20 -15.08 3.81 -0.61
CA GLY A 20 -16.32 3.22 -1.15
C GLY A 20 -16.20 1.73 -1.49
N GLY A 21 -14.98 1.19 -1.50
CA GLY A 21 -14.64 -0.20 -1.68
C GLY A 21 -14.36 -0.91 -0.35
N ALA A 22 -13.22 -1.58 -0.26
CA ALA A 22 -12.80 -2.30 0.94
C ALA A 22 -12.18 -1.39 2.02
N ASN A 23 -11.85 -0.14 1.71
CA ASN A 23 -11.06 0.76 2.57
C ASN A 23 -9.78 0.06 3.09
N ALA A 24 -9.17 -0.76 2.24
CA ALA A 24 -8.06 -1.63 2.60
C ALA A 24 -6.70 -0.97 2.36
N ILE A 25 -6.65 0.08 1.55
CA ILE A 25 -5.42 0.61 0.97
C ILE A 25 -5.05 1.96 1.58
N ASP A 26 -3.86 2.00 2.16
CA ASP A 26 -3.12 3.19 2.64
C ASP A 26 -1.72 2.74 3.09
N GLU A 27 -0.79 3.69 3.26
CA GLU A 27 0.57 3.36 3.69
C GLU A 27 0.62 2.72 5.09
N TYR A 28 -0.32 3.07 5.98
CA TYR A 28 -0.34 2.56 7.34
C TYR A 28 -0.67 1.05 7.35
N LYS A 29 -1.74 0.63 6.68
CA LYS A 29 -2.11 -0.78 6.52
C LYS A 29 -1.08 -1.56 5.72
N ALA A 30 -0.47 -0.96 4.68
CA ALA A 30 0.62 -1.59 3.94
C ALA A 30 1.84 -1.87 4.84
N GLY A 31 2.21 -0.92 5.71
CA GLY A 31 3.29 -1.10 6.69
C GLY A 31 2.97 -2.18 7.72
N ILE A 32 1.72 -2.24 8.20
CA ILE A 32 1.27 -3.33 9.08
C ILE A 32 1.40 -4.68 8.39
N TYR A 33 0.88 -4.79 7.16
CA TYR A 33 0.93 -6.04 6.39
C TYR A 33 2.37 -6.50 6.15
N HIS A 34 3.25 -5.59 5.71
CA HIS A 34 4.65 -5.89 5.49
C HIS A 34 5.34 -6.41 6.77
N ARG A 35 5.12 -5.78 7.92
CA ARG A 35 5.67 -6.28 9.19
C ARG A 35 5.14 -7.68 9.52
N LEU A 36 3.83 -7.88 9.47
CA LEU A 36 3.21 -9.17 9.78
C LEU A 36 3.70 -10.31 8.88
N ILE A 37 3.84 -10.06 7.57
CA ILE A 37 4.32 -11.09 6.65
C ILE A 37 5.81 -11.38 6.83
N ARG A 38 6.64 -10.37 7.19
CA ARG A 38 8.06 -10.57 7.50
C ARG A 38 8.25 -11.37 8.77
N ASP A 39 7.58 -10.98 9.86
CA ASP A 39 7.63 -11.69 11.15
C ASP A 39 7.23 -13.16 10.97
N TRP A 40 6.09 -13.41 10.32
CA TRP A 40 5.64 -14.76 10.01
C TRP A 40 6.66 -15.54 9.17
N SER A 41 7.24 -14.91 8.16
CA SER A 41 8.16 -15.56 7.24
C SER A 41 9.48 -15.96 7.91
N ASP A 42 10.00 -15.09 8.78
CA ASP A 42 11.22 -15.33 9.54
C ASP A 42 11.01 -16.46 10.56
N GLU A 43 9.88 -16.44 11.28
CA GLU A 43 9.50 -17.52 12.22
C GLU A 43 9.39 -18.89 11.53
N ASN A 44 8.87 -18.91 10.31
CA ASN A 44 8.62 -20.15 9.57
C ASN A 44 9.77 -20.55 8.64
N ASN A 45 10.87 -19.78 8.60
CA ASN A 45 11.98 -19.97 7.66
C ASN A 45 11.51 -20.05 6.20
N VAL A 46 10.56 -19.18 5.83
CA VAL A 46 9.98 -19.09 4.49
C VAL A 46 10.49 -17.82 3.82
N THR A 47 11.01 -17.92 2.61
CA THR A 47 11.36 -16.72 1.83
C THR A 47 10.09 -16.06 1.28
N VAL A 48 9.99 -14.74 1.43
CA VAL A 48 8.93 -13.92 0.82
C VAL A 48 9.56 -12.90 -0.12
N PHE A 49 9.22 -13.03 -1.40
CA PHE A 49 9.47 -12.02 -2.42
C PHE A 49 8.32 -10.99 -2.33
N TYR A 50 8.49 -10.01 -1.43
CA TYR A 50 7.49 -8.98 -1.21
C TYR A 50 7.38 -8.04 -2.42
N PHE A 51 6.14 -7.73 -2.79
CA PHE A 51 5.78 -6.90 -3.92
C PHE A 51 5.33 -5.51 -3.41
N GLU A 52 6.07 -4.42 -3.68
CA GLU A 52 7.31 -4.36 -4.46
C GLU A 52 8.27 -3.26 -3.99
N ALA A 53 9.46 -3.18 -4.60
CA ALA A 53 10.47 -2.21 -4.20
C ALA A 53 10.08 -0.76 -4.53
N PHE A 54 9.51 -0.52 -5.72
CA PHE A 54 9.22 0.82 -6.22
C PHE A 54 7.88 0.88 -6.93
N ASP A 55 7.21 2.02 -6.85
CA ASP A 55 5.98 2.23 -7.62
C ASP A 55 6.26 2.16 -9.13
N GLU A 56 5.39 1.45 -9.85
CA GLU A 56 5.50 1.17 -11.29
C GLU A 56 4.29 1.73 -12.06
N PRO A 57 4.31 3.01 -12.50
CA PRO A 57 3.14 3.71 -13.06
C PRO A 57 2.70 3.20 -14.43
N TRP A 58 3.46 2.28 -15.01
CA TRP A 58 3.17 1.71 -16.32
C TRP A 58 2.22 0.51 -16.24
N LYS A 59 1.96 -0.05 -15.05
CA LYS A 59 1.09 -1.22 -14.86
C LYS A 59 -0.38 -0.91 -15.13
N ASP A 60 -0.84 0.25 -14.69
CA ASP A 60 -2.14 0.80 -15.05
C ASP A 60 -1.97 2.22 -15.60
N ALA A 61 -1.39 2.30 -16.80
CA ALA A 61 -1.02 3.57 -17.42
C ALA A 61 -2.23 4.48 -17.75
N GLN A 62 -3.44 3.91 -17.84
CA GLN A 62 -4.66 4.68 -18.14
C GLN A 62 -5.38 5.18 -16.88
N ASN A 63 -5.08 4.59 -15.72
CA ASN A 63 -5.60 5.01 -14.44
C ASN A 63 -4.44 5.23 -13.44
N PRO A 64 -3.87 6.45 -13.37
CA PRO A 64 -2.78 6.75 -12.45
C PRO A 64 -3.07 6.51 -10.96
N LEU A 65 -4.36 6.42 -10.58
CA LEU A 65 -4.78 6.11 -9.22
C LEU A 65 -5.19 4.64 -9.04
N GLY A 66 -5.04 3.80 -10.05
CA GLY A 66 -5.25 2.35 -9.99
C GLY A 66 -4.20 1.69 -9.11
N SER A 67 -4.58 0.68 -8.33
CA SER A 67 -3.74 0.13 -7.26
C SER A 67 -2.43 -0.46 -7.74
N GLU A 68 -2.41 -0.99 -8.96
CA GLU A 68 -1.25 -1.63 -9.57
C GLU A 68 -0.03 -0.71 -9.66
N ASN A 69 -0.25 0.61 -9.71
CA ASN A 69 0.84 1.59 -9.79
C ASN A 69 1.49 1.88 -8.42
N HIS A 70 0.93 1.39 -7.30
CA HIS A 70 1.19 1.92 -5.94
C HIS A 70 1.60 0.86 -4.90
N PHE A 71 2.22 -0.24 -5.32
CA PHE A 71 2.73 -1.30 -4.44
C PHE A 71 4.13 -1.04 -3.86
N GLY A 72 4.85 -0.06 -4.37
CA GLY A 72 6.23 0.21 -4.02
C GLY A 72 6.44 0.64 -2.58
N LEU A 73 7.53 0.16 -1.97
CA LEU A 73 8.07 0.71 -0.71
C LEU A 73 8.60 2.14 -0.88
N ILE A 74 9.04 2.51 -2.08
CA ILE A 74 9.49 3.86 -2.44
C ILE A 74 8.69 4.35 -3.65
N ASN A 75 8.15 5.56 -3.57
CA ASN A 75 7.36 6.15 -4.65
C ASN A 75 8.22 6.80 -5.75
N LEU A 76 7.57 7.32 -6.79
CA LEU A 76 8.23 7.98 -7.92
C LEU A 76 8.94 9.29 -7.56
N GLN A 77 8.62 9.89 -6.41
CA GLN A 77 9.26 11.10 -5.88
C GLN A 77 10.48 10.79 -5.01
N ALA A 78 10.97 9.54 -5.02
CA ALA A 78 12.03 9.06 -4.15
C ALA A 78 11.68 9.18 -2.66
N GLN A 79 10.41 8.97 -2.31
CA GLN A 79 9.97 8.96 -0.92
C GLN A 79 9.69 7.54 -0.47
N ALA A 80 10.36 7.12 0.60
CA ALA A 80 10.07 5.95 1.39
C ALA A 80 8.69 6.09 2.03
N LYS A 81 7.81 5.13 1.75
CA LYS A 81 6.50 5.01 2.37
C LYS A 81 6.62 4.53 3.81
N TYR A 82 5.53 4.68 4.59
CA TYR A 82 5.47 4.35 6.01
C TYR A 82 6.17 3.05 6.39
N THR A 83 6.02 2.01 5.56
CA THR A 83 6.61 0.68 5.72
C THR A 83 8.11 0.67 6.04
N ILE A 84 8.87 1.65 5.56
CA ILE A 84 10.34 1.71 5.71
C ILE A 84 10.85 3.08 6.20
N TRP A 85 10.01 3.87 6.89
CA TRP A 85 10.43 5.14 7.49
C TRP A 85 11.57 4.99 8.50
N ASP A 86 11.56 3.90 9.26
CA ASP A 86 12.59 3.57 10.25
C ASP A 86 13.97 3.38 9.61
N LEU A 87 14.02 2.83 8.39
CA LEU A 87 15.25 2.69 7.63
C LEU A 87 15.81 4.06 7.20
N VAL A 88 14.95 5.03 6.90
CA VAL A 88 15.36 6.42 6.62
C VAL A 88 15.93 7.05 7.89
N ASP A 89 15.27 6.89 9.04
CA ASP A 89 15.77 7.43 10.32
C ASP A 89 17.10 6.83 10.74
N ALA A 90 17.33 5.56 10.42
CA ALA A 90 18.58 4.86 10.68
C ALA A 90 19.73 5.28 9.74
N GLY A 91 19.48 6.21 8.79
CA GLY A 91 20.48 6.67 7.83
C GLY A 91 20.87 5.63 6.79
N ILE A 92 20.08 4.55 6.62
CA ILE A 92 20.40 3.44 5.71
C ILE A 92 20.49 3.91 4.25
N PHE A 93 19.76 4.97 3.92
CA PHE A 93 19.73 5.55 2.57
C PHE A 93 20.64 6.77 2.39
N ASP A 94 21.48 7.11 3.38
CA ASP A 94 22.35 8.28 3.29
C ASP A 94 23.33 8.18 2.11
N GLY A 95 23.34 9.23 1.28
CA GLY A 95 24.14 9.27 0.05
C GLY A 95 23.58 8.46 -1.11
N LEU A 96 22.50 7.71 -0.93
CA LEU A 96 21.77 7.05 -2.01
C LEU A 96 20.75 7.99 -2.63
N THR A 97 20.59 7.89 -3.95
CA THR A 97 19.63 8.71 -4.70
C THR A 97 18.86 7.86 -5.70
N ARG A 98 17.63 8.28 -6.00
CA ARG A 98 16.83 7.79 -7.14
C ARG A 98 16.57 8.98 -8.06
N ASP A 99 17.01 8.90 -9.31
CA ASP A 99 16.94 10.01 -10.28
C ASP A 99 17.55 11.32 -9.76
N GLY A 100 18.64 11.20 -8.98
CA GLY A 100 19.32 12.34 -8.35
C GLY A 100 18.61 12.93 -7.14
N MET A 101 17.43 12.42 -6.76
CA MET A 101 16.69 12.82 -5.57
C MET A 101 17.12 11.96 -4.37
N PRO A 102 17.38 12.55 -3.19
CA PRO A 102 17.64 11.78 -1.98
C PRO A 102 16.39 11.02 -1.55
N ILE A 103 16.57 9.86 -0.91
CA ILE A 103 15.45 9.12 -0.34
C ILE A 103 14.94 9.85 0.91
N THR A 104 13.71 10.33 0.85
CA THR A 104 13.04 11.04 1.97
C THR A 104 11.83 10.26 2.44
N LYS A 105 11.08 10.73 3.45
CA LYS A 105 9.84 10.08 3.88
C LYS A 105 8.62 10.71 3.22
N THR A 106 7.63 9.90 2.89
CA THR A 106 6.26 10.39 2.66
C THR A 106 5.74 11.09 3.93
N TYR A 107 4.79 12.01 3.77
CA TYR A 107 4.23 12.81 4.89
C TYR A 107 5.28 13.55 5.74
N ASN A 108 6.51 13.73 5.24
CA ASN A 108 7.66 14.19 6.01
C ASN A 108 7.94 13.36 7.29
N GLY A 109 7.48 12.11 7.34
CA GLY A 109 7.56 11.26 8.52
C GLY A 109 6.57 11.60 9.63
N ASP A 110 5.55 12.43 9.35
CA ASP A 110 4.49 12.75 10.31
C ASP A 110 3.39 11.69 10.27
N LEU A 111 3.32 10.88 11.32
CA LEU A 111 2.30 9.84 11.47
C LEU A 111 0.90 10.43 11.61
N ASP A 112 0.73 11.57 12.30
CA ASP A 112 -0.59 12.15 12.50
C ASP A 112 -1.18 12.63 11.16
N SER A 113 -0.33 13.17 10.29
CA SER A 113 -0.70 13.54 8.91
C SER A 113 -1.08 12.30 8.08
N LEU A 114 -0.31 11.21 8.14
CA LEU A 114 -0.66 9.96 7.46
C LEU A 114 -2.01 9.42 7.93
N LEU A 115 -2.26 9.41 9.24
CA LEU A 115 -3.49 8.84 9.82
C LEU A 115 -4.76 9.62 9.44
N GLN A 116 -4.66 10.87 8.97
CA GLN A 116 -5.82 11.60 8.44
C GLN A 116 -6.36 11.00 7.14
N ASP A 117 -5.51 10.33 6.35
CA ASP A 117 -5.89 9.72 5.07
C ASP A 117 -6.38 8.27 5.24
N VAL A 118 -6.23 7.69 6.43
CA VAL A 118 -6.54 6.28 6.70
C VAL A 118 -8.04 6.09 6.95
N LEU A 119 -8.70 5.39 6.05
CA LEU A 119 -10.09 4.97 6.22
C LEU A 119 -10.18 3.70 7.07
N VAL A 120 -11.14 3.63 7.99
CA VAL A 120 -11.42 2.38 8.70
C VAL A 120 -12.09 1.35 7.77
N PRO A 121 -11.82 0.05 7.94
CA PRO A 121 -12.55 -0.99 7.20
C PRO A 121 -14.06 -0.84 7.40
N PRO A 122 -14.87 -1.08 6.34
CA PRO A 122 -16.31 -0.95 6.45
C PRO A 122 -16.87 -1.99 7.42
N THR A 123 -17.87 -1.59 8.18
CA THR A 123 -18.65 -2.47 9.03
C THR A 123 -19.54 -3.40 8.18
N ASP A 124 -19.98 -4.51 8.76
CA ASP A 124 -20.95 -5.41 8.13
C ASP A 124 -22.22 -4.69 7.65
N ALA A 125 -22.67 -3.66 8.38
CA ALA A 125 -23.82 -2.86 8.01
C ALA A 125 -23.56 -2.06 6.73
N GLU A 126 -22.40 -1.40 6.63
CA GLU A 126 -21.99 -0.65 5.44
C GLU A 126 -21.76 -1.56 4.24
N ILE A 127 -21.16 -2.74 4.44
CA ILE A 127 -20.97 -3.75 3.38
C ILE A 127 -22.34 -4.17 2.82
N ARG A 128 -23.30 -4.52 3.69
CA ARG A 128 -24.66 -4.90 3.25
C ARG A 128 -25.36 -3.79 2.50
N ALA A 129 -25.30 -2.55 3.00
CA ALA A 129 -25.93 -1.40 2.34
C ALA A 129 -25.37 -1.18 0.92
N ARG A 130 -24.05 -1.29 0.75
CA ARG A 130 -23.39 -1.16 -0.57
C ARG A 130 -23.78 -2.28 -1.54
N LEU A 131 -23.92 -3.52 -1.04
CA LEU A 131 -24.36 -4.66 -1.87
C LEU A 131 -25.81 -4.48 -2.34
N GLU A 132 -26.71 -4.04 -1.46
CA GLU A 132 -28.10 -3.74 -1.83
C GLU A 132 -28.19 -2.63 -2.88
N GLU A 133 -27.37 -1.58 -2.75
CA GLU A 133 -27.33 -0.50 -3.73
C GLU A 133 -26.87 -0.98 -5.11
N ARG A 134 -25.82 -1.81 -5.17
CA ARG A 134 -25.35 -2.39 -6.45
C ARG A 134 -26.40 -3.27 -7.11
N LEU A 135 -27.12 -4.09 -6.33
CA LEU A 135 -28.21 -4.92 -6.85
C LEU A 135 -29.33 -4.06 -7.44
N ARG A 136 -29.73 -2.98 -6.75
CA ARG A 136 -30.73 -2.04 -7.26
C ARG A 136 -30.30 -1.36 -8.57
N GLN A 137 -29.02 -1.04 -8.72
CA GLN A 137 -28.51 -0.41 -9.94
C GLN A 137 -28.50 -1.39 -11.13
N GLN A 138 -28.20 -2.66 -10.89
CA GLN A 138 -28.23 -3.72 -11.91
C GLN A 138 -29.63 -4.08 -12.41
N GLU A 139 -30.67 -3.87 -11.60
CA GLU A 139 -32.06 -4.10 -12.00
C GLU A 139 -32.65 -2.97 -12.86
N VAL A 140 -31.97 -1.83 -12.96
CA VAL A 140 -32.42 -0.64 -13.70
C VAL A 140 -31.76 -0.52 -15.08
N GLU A 141 -30.71 -1.30 -15.36
CA GLU A 141 -30.08 -1.49 -16.70
C GLU A 141 -30.70 -2.67 -17.47
#